data_AF-A0A3C1SDE9-F1
#
_entry.id   AF-A0A3C1SDE9-F1
#
_cell.length_a   1.000
_cell.length_b   1.000
_cell.length_c   1.000
_cell.angle_alpha   90.00
_cell.angle_beta   90.00
_cell.angle_gamma   90.00
#
_symmetry.space_group_name_H-M   'P 1'
#
loop_
_entity.id
_entity.type
_entity.pdbx_description
1 polymer ?
#
loop_
_entity_poly.entity_id
_entity_poly.type
_entity_poly.pdbx_seq_one_letter_code
_entity_poly.pdbx_strand_id
1 'polypeptide(L)'
;LFRNFKVVPQIVFGRGAFNQLDDILAEKRNTDHDFIVFLTDDVFEKTDFKQRIPLKSQDLLIWVNTDDEPKTKYVDALRDQAAAYSSRLPVGVVGIGGG
;
A
#
# COMPACT_ATOMS: atom_id res chain seq x y z
N LEU A 1 -4.56 -22.18 -30.58
CA LEU A 1 -4.93 -22.11 -29.15
C LEU A 1 -4.54 -20.72 -28.65
N PHE A 2 -5.48 -19.89 -28.20
CA PHE A 2 -5.19 -18.53 -27.72
C PHE A 2 -5.11 -18.50 -26.19
N ARG A 3 -4.25 -17.65 -25.63
CA ARG A 3 -4.20 -17.36 -24.19
C ARG A 3 -4.46 -15.87 -24.01
N ASN A 4 -5.43 -15.54 -23.17
CA ASN A 4 -5.76 -14.16 -22.83
C ASN A 4 -5.16 -13.83 -21.46
N PHE A 5 -4.21 -12.91 -21.41
CA PHE A 5 -3.48 -12.53 -20.20
C PHE A 5 -3.88 -11.12 -19.76
N LYS A 6 -4.09 -10.95 -18.45
CA LYS A 6 -4.23 -9.63 -17.83
C LYS A 6 -2.89 -9.26 -17.20
N VAL A 7 -2.34 -8.11 -17.60
CA VAL A 7 -1.11 -7.53 -17.05
C VAL A 7 -1.43 -6.28 -16.24
N VAL A 8 -0.45 -5.78 -15.48
CA VAL A 8 -0.57 -4.50 -14.79
C VAL A 8 -0.71 -3.38 -15.84
N PRO A 9 -1.78 -2.58 -15.81
CA PRO A 9 -2.07 -1.61 -16.88
C PRO A 9 -1.24 -0.32 -16.81
N GLN A 10 -0.69 0.02 -15.64
CA GLN A 10 0.05 1.26 -15.40
C GLN A 10 1.35 0.95 -14.66
N ILE A 11 2.48 1.37 -15.22
CA ILE A 11 3.82 1.13 -14.69
C ILE A 11 4.60 2.44 -14.76
N VAL A 12 5.17 2.85 -13.64
CA VAL A 12 6.16 3.94 -13.58
C VAL A 12 7.53 3.30 -13.29
N PHE A 13 8.50 3.54 -14.16
CA PHE A 13 9.82 2.94 -14.06
C PHE A 13 10.91 4.01 -14.15
N GLY A 14 11.88 3.95 -13.24
CA GLY A 14 13.03 4.85 -13.21
C GLY A 14 13.45 5.22 -11.79
N ARG A 15 14.69 5.70 -11.66
CA ARG A 15 15.16 6.28 -10.39
C ARG A 15 14.29 7.47 -10.02
N GLY A 16 13.81 7.51 -8.78
CA GLY A 16 12.93 8.57 -8.30
C GLY A 16 11.44 8.37 -8.62
N ALA A 17 11.05 7.28 -9.29
CA ALA A 17 9.64 6.98 -9.60
C ALA A 17 8.72 7.02 -8.37
N PHE A 18 9.23 6.62 -7.20
CA PHE A 18 8.49 6.65 -5.94
C PHE A 18 7.96 8.05 -5.58
N ASN A 19 8.61 9.13 -6.04
CA ASN A 19 8.16 10.49 -5.77
C ASN A 19 6.82 10.83 -6.43
N GLN A 20 6.36 10.05 -7.42
CA GLN A 20 5.05 10.23 -8.06
C GLN A 20 3.91 9.55 -7.29
N LEU A 21 4.22 8.80 -6.22
CA LEU A 21 3.21 8.03 -5.49
C LEU A 21 2.09 8.91 -4.94
N ASP A 22 2.40 10.10 -4.42
CA ASP A 22 1.36 11.01 -3.88
C ASP A 22 0.39 11.45 -4.97
N ASP A 23 0.90 11.84 -6.14
CA ASP A 23 0.07 12.28 -7.28
C ASP A 23 -0.84 11.14 -7.78
N ILE A 24 -0.31 9.92 -7.88
CA ILE A 24 -1.08 8.73 -8.29
C ILE A 24 -2.21 8.43 -7.29
N LEU A 25 -1.93 8.56 -5.99
CA LEU A 25 -2.92 8.31 -4.94
C LEU A 25 -3.93 9.46 -4.85
N ALA A 26 -3.53 10.69 -5.13
CA ALA A 26 -4.40 11.86 -5.14
C ALA A 26 -5.57 11.69 -6.12
N GLU A 27 -5.35 11.08 -7.30
CA GLU A 27 -6.41 10.75 -8.26
C GLU A 27 -7.46 9.76 -7.70
N LYS A 28 -7.14 9.02 -6.63
CA LYS A 28 -8.07 8.07 -5.99
C LYS A 28 -8.85 8.71 -4.84
N ARG A 29 -8.38 9.84 -4.31
CA ARG A 29 -9.01 10.57 -3.21
C ARG A 29 -10.02 11.56 -3.78
N ASN A 30 -11.29 11.18 -3.78
CA ASN A 30 -12.39 12.01 -4.24
C ASN A 30 -13.03 12.81 -3.10
N THR A 31 -12.87 12.37 -1.85
CA THR A 31 -13.42 13.03 -0.66
C THR A 31 -12.38 13.14 0.46
N ASP A 32 -12.58 14.07 1.40
CA ASP A 32 -11.72 14.25 2.58
C ASP A 32 -11.74 13.05 3.53
N HIS A 33 -12.71 12.15 3.36
CA HIS A 33 -12.84 10.91 4.14
C HIS A 33 -12.16 9.71 3.46
N ASP A 34 -11.63 9.89 2.26
CA ASP A 34 -10.96 8.83 1.53
C ASP A 34 -9.56 8.61 2.10
N PHE A 35 -9.25 7.35 2.36
CA PHE A 35 -7.99 6.92 2.95
C PHE A 35 -7.35 5.79 2.16
N ILE A 36 -6.04 5.68 2.32
CA ILE A 36 -5.20 4.64 1.75
C ILE A 36 -4.66 3.77 2.89
N VAL A 37 -4.54 2.47 2.65
CA VAL A 37 -3.82 1.55 3.53
C VAL A 37 -2.43 1.33 2.97
N PHE A 38 -1.39 1.63 3.75
CA PHE A 38 0.00 1.36 3.44
C PHE A 38 0.47 0.14 4.21
N LEU A 39 0.76 -0.95 3.50
CA LEU A 39 1.42 -2.14 4.01
C LEU A 39 2.91 -1.99 3.71
N THR A 40 3.70 -1.61 4.71
CA THR A 40 5.13 -1.29 4.53
C THR A 40 5.98 -2.27 5.30
N ASP A 41 6.98 -2.83 4.64
CA ASP A 41 7.96 -3.71 5.26
C ASP A 41 8.70 -2.98 6.42
N ASP A 42 8.80 -3.65 7.56
CA ASP A 42 9.38 -3.08 8.79
C ASP A 42 10.89 -2.78 8.68
N VAL A 43 11.58 -3.35 7.69
CA VAL A 43 12.98 -3.00 7.37
C VAL A 43 13.15 -1.51 7.09
N PHE A 44 12.10 -0.82 6.64
CA PHE A 44 12.12 0.61 6.38
C PHE A 44 11.82 1.49 7.60
N GLU A 45 11.34 0.91 8.71
CA GLU A 45 10.84 1.67 9.87
C GLU A 45 11.91 2.60 10.48
N LYS A 46 13.17 2.15 10.46
CA LYS A 46 14.33 2.87 11.03
C LYS A 46 15.19 3.56 9.98
N THR A 47 14.66 3.75 8.77
CA THR A 47 15.38 4.37 7.65
C THR A 47 14.77 5.70 7.28
N ASP A 48 15.53 6.54 6.57
CA ASP A 48 15.02 7.81 6.02
C ASP A 48 13.88 7.61 5.01
N PHE A 49 13.70 6.38 4.50
CA PHE A 49 12.60 6.06 3.59
C PHE A 49 11.23 6.30 4.22
N LYS A 50 11.07 6.08 5.53
CA LYS A 50 9.81 6.32 6.25
C LYS A 50 9.25 7.73 6.03
N GLN A 51 10.14 8.73 5.91
CA GLN A 51 9.75 10.14 5.69
C GLN A 51 9.28 10.42 4.27
N ARG A 52 9.56 9.52 3.32
CA ARG A 52 9.19 9.66 1.92
C ARG A 52 7.81 9.07 1.61
N ILE A 53 7.26 8.25 2.49
CA ILE A 53 5.91 7.68 2.33
C ILE A 53 4.89 8.83 2.40
N PRO A 54 4.05 9.05 1.38
CA PRO A 54 3.13 10.17 1.32
C PRO A 54 1.87 9.95 2.17
N LEU A 55 2.08 9.66 3.45
CA LEU A 55 1.02 9.37 4.41
C LEU A 55 0.23 10.65 4.74
N LYS A 56 -1.10 10.60 4.63
CA LYS A 56 -2.01 11.65 5.10
C LYS A 56 -2.54 11.28 6.49
N SER A 57 -3.10 12.25 7.22
CA SER A 57 -3.56 12.05 8.60
C SER A 57 -4.67 10.99 8.75
N GLN A 58 -5.47 10.80 7.71
CA GLN A 58 -6.57 9.82 7.68
C GLN A 58 -6.14 8.44 7.17
N ASP A 59 -4.89 8.26 6.76
CA ASP A 59 -4.41 7.00 6.23
C ASP A 59 -4.04 6.01 7.33
N LEU A 60 -4.07 4.73 6.97
CA LEU A 60 -3.63 3.65 7.83
C LEU A 60 -2.26 3.14 7.37
N LEU A 61 -1.24 3.27 8.22
CA LEU A 61 0.06 2.65 8.02
C LEU A 61 0.17 1.39 8.89
N ILE A 62 0.47 0.25 8.26
CA ILE A 62 0.74 -1.02 8.93
C ILE A 62 2.16 -1.44 8.58
N TRP A 63 2.98 -1.61 9.61
CA TRP A 63 4.29 -2.23 9.47
C TRP A 63 4.14 -3.74 9.41
N VAL A 64 4.74 -4.34 8.38
CA VAL A 64 4.62 -5.75 8.04
C VAL A 64 5.98 -6.38 8.22
N ASN A 65 6.08 -7.37 9.11
CA ASN A 65 7.28 -8.18 9.21
C ASN A 65 7.19 -9.30 8.18
N THR A 66 8.21 -9.41 7.34
CA THR A 66 8.29 -10.36 6.22
C THR A 66 9.40 -11.41 6.43
N ASP A 67 9.96 -11.52 7.64
CA ASP A 67 11.03 -12.47 7.95
C ASP A 67 10.60 -13.93 7.71
N ASP A 68 9.32 -14.23 7.98
CA ASP A 68 8.66 -15.47 7.61
C ASP A 68 7.69 -15.23 6.43
N GLU A 69 7.68 -16.14 5.45
CA GLU A 69 6.78 -16.08 4.29
C GLU A 69 5.30 -15.92 4.72
N PRO A 70 4.52 -15.02 4.09
CA PRO A 70 3.19 -14.66 4.58
C PRO A 70 2.24 -15.86 4.58
N LYS A 71 1.84 -16.29 5.78
CA LYS A 71 0.83 -17.34 5.97
C LYS A 71 -0.56 -16.75 5.75
N THR A 72 -1.52 -17.58 5.32
CA THR A 72 -2.92 -17.15 5.10
C THR A 72 -3.53 -16.43 6.30
N LYS A 73 -3.26 -16.92 7.52
CA LYS A 73 -3.70 -16.30 8.78
C LYS A 73 -3.21 -14.86 8.96
N TYR A 74 -2.03 -14.55 8.43
CA TYR A 74 -1.45 -13.22 8.54
C TYR A 74 -2.15 -12.23 7.61
N VAL A 75 -2.48 -12.65 6.39
CA VAL A 75 -3.29 -11.87 5.46
C VAL A 75 -4.68 -11.58 6.04
N ASP A 76 -5.32 -12.58 6.65
CA ASP A 76 -6.62 -12.40 7.32
C ASP A 76 -6.53 -11.36 8.45
N ALA A 77 -5.48 -11.41 9.27
CA ALA A 77 -5.27 -10.45 10.35
C ALA A 77 -5.07 -9.01 9.83
N LEU A 78 -4.30 -8.83 8.75
CA LEU A 78 -4.11 -7.52 8.11
C LEU A 78 -5.43 -6.98 7.54
N ARG A 79 -6.23 -7.86 6.92
CA ARG A 79 -7.57 -7.53 6.42
C ARG A 79 -8.49 -7.10 7.55
N ASP A 80 -8.50 -7.81 8.67
CA ASP A 80 -9.35 -7.50 9.82
C ASP A 80 -8.93 -6.18 10.48
N GLN A 81 -7.63 -5.91 10.57
CA GLN A 81 -7.10 -4.63 11.05
C GLN A 81 -7.54 -3.46 10.17
N ALA A 82 -7.45 -3.61 8.84
CA ALA A 82 -7.90 -2.59 7.90
C ALA A 82 -9.43 -2.37 7.98
N ALA A 83 -10.21 -3.44 8.14
CA ALA A 83 -11.66 -3.36 8.29
C ALA A 83 -12.10 -2.75 9.63
N ALA A 84 -11.31 -2.93 10.70
CA ALA A 84 -11.59 -2.32 12.00
C ALA A 84 -11.25 -0.82 12.05
N TYR A 85 -10.36 -0.34 11.17
CA TYR A 85 -9.92 1.05 11.14
C TYR A 85 -11.02 2.02 10.70
N SER A 86 -11.86 1.63 9.75
CA SER A 86 -12.92 2.49 9.20
C SER A 86 -14.10 1.66 8.71
N SER A 87 -15.31 2.22 8.86
CA SER A 87 -16.52 1.64 8.26
C SER A 87 -16.58 1.81 6.73
N ARG A 88 -15.70 2.63 6.16
CA ARG A 88 -15.54 2.82 4.71
C ARG A 88 -14.41 1.94 4.18
N LEU A 89 -14.50 1.56 2.91
CA LEU A 89 -13.39 0.90 2.22
C LEU A 89 -12.29 1.92 1.90
N PRO A 90 -11.01 1.53 1.96
CA PRO A 90 -9.94 2.36 1.46
C PRO A 90 -10.05 2.51 -0.06
N VAL A 91 -9.65 3.67 -0.57
CA VAL A 91 -9.62 3.94 -2.02
C VAL A 91 -8.38 3.35 -2.70
N GLY A 92 -7.47 2.78 -1.91
CA GLY A 92 -6.30 2.04 -2.39
C GLY A 92 -5.57 1.32 -1.26
N VAL A 93 -4.85 0.27 -1.64
CA VAL A 93 -3.91 -0.46 -0.78
C VAL A 93 -2.54 -0.43 -1.45
N VAL A 94 -1.52 0.01 -0.73
CA VAL A 94 -0.16 0.18 -1.23
C VAL A 94 0.75 -0.79 -0.49
N GLY A 95 1.34 -1.75 -1.22
CA GLY A 95 2.41 -2.59 -0.72
C GLY A 95 3.77 -1.94 -0.99
N ILE A 96 4.59 -1.78 0.05
CA ILE A 96 5.96 -1.27 -0.05
C ILE A 96 6.88 -2.30 0.58
N GLY A 97 7.64 -3.02 -0.24
CA GLY A 97 8.49 -4.10 0.24
C GLY A 97 8.95 -5.00 -0.90
N GLY A 98 9.41 -6.19 -0.50
CA GLY A 98 9.66 -7.30 -1.41
C GLY A 98 8.38 -7.99 -1.91
N GLY A 99 8.54 -9.21 -2.42
CA GLY A 99 7.44 -10.09 -2.84
C GLY A 99 6.89 -10.93 -1.70
#